data_AF-A0A7L1ZV91-F1
#
_entry.id   AF-A0A7L1ZV91-F1
#
_cell.length_a   1.000
_cell.length_b   1.000
_cell.length_c   1.000
_cell.angle_alpha   90.00
_cell.angle_beta   90.00
_cell.angle_gamma   90.00
#
_symmetry.space_group_name_H-M   'P 1'
#
loop_
_entity.id
_entity.type
_entity.pdbx_description
1 polymer ?
#
loop_
_entity_poly.entity_id
_entity_poly.type
_entity_poly.pdbx_seq_one_letter_code
_entity_poly.pdbx_strand_id
1 'polypeptide(L)'
;GSREGAAGTWPRTPLAPGEVITAQSGAFERDPQESSTTDEELSRAGSPGSRGGGSSTTPDYGEKRLPQALIIGVKKGGTRALLEAIRAHPDVRAVGTEPHFFDRNYEKGLEWYRNVMPKTLEGQITMEKTPSYFVTNEAPRRIHNMAKDTKLIVVVRNPVTRAISDYTQTLSKKPEIPTFE
;
A
#
# COMPACT_ATOMS: atom_id res chain seq x y z
N GLY A 1 37.35 49.06 28.21
CA GLY A 1 37.69 47.76 28.85
C GLY A 1 36.63 46.76 28.47
N SER A 2 36.84 46.08 27.35
CA SER A 2 35.93 45.07 26.79
C SER A 2 36.38 43.69 27.24
N ARG A 3 35.47 42.84 27.69
CA ARG A 3 35.70 41.40 27.88
C ARG A 3 34.65 40.65 27.07
N GLU A 4 35.08 40.12 25.93
CA GLU A 4 34.36 39.17 25.10
C GLU A 4 34.45 37.77 25.73
N GLY A 5 33.33 37.05 25.74
CA GLY A 5 33.21 35.67 26.19
C GLY A 5 33.74 34.70 25.14
N ALA A 6 34.57 33.76 25.59
CA ALA A 6 35.20 32.74 24.79
C ALA A 6 34.19 31.74 24.21
N ALA A 7 34.13 31.63 22.89
CA ALA A 7 33.48 30.53 22.18
C ALA A 7 34.46 29.36 22.04
N GLY A 8 34.08 28.19 22.55
CA GLY A 8 34.86 26.95 22.46
C GLY A 8 35.00 26.48 21.01
N THR A 9 36.24 26.39 20.55
CA THR A 9 36.65 25.91 19.23
C THR A 9 36.77 24.38 19.25
N TRP A 10 35.93 23.69 18.47
CA TRP A 10 36.11 22.27 18.16
C TRP A 10 37.12 22.12 17.01
N PRO A 11 38.11 21.21 17.10
CA PRO A 11 39.09 21.03 16.03
C PRO A 11 38.42 20.38 14.80
N ARG A 12 38.52 21.07 13.65
CA ARG A 12 38.12 20.53 12.34
C ARG A 12 39.21 19.60 11.82
N THR A 13 38.90 18.33 11.67
CA THR A 13 39.74 17.36 10.94
C THR A 13 39.67 17.65 9.43
N PRO A 14 40.78 17.60 8.67
CA PRO A 14 40.75 17.78 7.23
C PRO A 14 40.08 16.59 6.53
N LEU A 15 39.24 16.88 5.53
CA LEU A 15 38.66 15.88 4.62
C LEU A 15 39.73 15.38 3.64
N ALA A 16 39.86 14.06 3.50
CA ALA A 16 40.71 13.43 2.49
C ALA A 16 40.11 13.57 1.08
N PRO A 17 40.93 13.74 0.03
CA PRO A 17 40.43 13.94 -1.33
C PRO A 17 40.00 12.63 -2.01
N GLY A 18 38.73 12.58 -2.42
CA GLY A 18 38.25 12.02 -3.68
C GLY A 18 38.38 10.51 -3.92
N GLU A 19 37.26 9.79 -3.76
CA GLU A 19 36.96 8.63 -4.60
C GLU A 19 35.58 8.83 -5.23
N VAL A 20 35.57 8.90 -6.55
CA VAL A 20 34.38 9.12 -7.38
C VAL A 20 33.62 7.80 -7.39
N ILE A 21 32.59 7.68 -6.55
CA ILE A 21 31.70 6.51 -6.59
C ILE A 21 30.74 6.72 -7.76
N THR A 22 31.05 6.06 -8.88
CA THR A 22 30.13 5.86 -10.00
C THR A 22 28.79 5.39 -9.48
N ALA A 23 27.75 6.20 -9.66
CA ALA A 23 26.37 5.80 -9.43
C ALA A 23 26.03 4.69 -10.43
N GLN A 24 26.17 3.44 -10.02
CA GLN A 24 25.54 2.34 -10.73
C GLN A 24 24.03 2.53 -10.59
N SER A 25 23.39 2.84 -11.72
CA SER A 25 21.96 2.68 -11.93
C SER A 25 21.61 1.20 -11.75
N GLY A 26 21.39 0.79 -10.50
CA GLY A 26 20.75 -0.47 -10.19
C GLY A 26 19.32 -0.39 -10.69
N ALA A 27 19.04 -1.05 -11.81
CA ALA A 27 17.68 -1.35 -12.21
C ALA A 27 17.02 -2.08 -11.04
N PHE A 28 16.04 -1.45 -10.39
CA PHE A 28 15.13 -2.17 -9.50
C PHE A 28 14.46 -3.25 -10.35
N GLU A 29 14.90 -4.49 -10.18
CA GLU A 29 14.22 -5.65 -10.72
C GLU A 29 12.77 -5.60 -10.25
N ARG A 30 11.85 -5.56 -11.22
CA ARG A 30 10.42 -5.66 -10.94
C ARG A 30 10.16 -7.06 -10.41
N ASP A 31 9.98 -7.17 -9.10
CA ASP A 31 9.54 -8.40 -8.45
C ASP A 31 8.28 -8.96 -9.15
N PRO A 32 8.28 -10.23 -9.60
CA PRO A 32 7.13 -10.81 -10.29
C PRO A 32 5.91 -10.88 -9.36
N GLN A 33 4.80 -10.32 -9.82
CA GLN A 33 3.41 -10.55 -9.43
C GLN A 33 3.18 -11.20 -8.05
N GLU A 34 3.51 -10.48 -6.97
CA GLU A 34 3.17 -10.93 -5.62
C GLU A 34 1.79 -10.39 -5.21
N SER A 35 0.72 -11.12 -5.54
CA SER A 35 -0.56 -10.98 -4.83
C SER A 35 -0.39 -11.60 -3.43
N SER A 36 -0.96 -10.98 -2.41
CA SER A 36 -0.91 -11.56 -1.06
C SER A 36 -1.70 -12.88 -1.06
N THR A 37 -1.07 -14.00 -0.70
CA THR A 37 -1.72 -15.33 -0.63
C THR A 37 -2.91 -15.36 0.34
N THR A 38 -2.90 -14.47 1.34
CA THR A 38 -4.03 -14.26 2.24
C THR A 38 -5.27 -13.68 1.55
N ASP A 39 -5.14 -13.06 0.37
CA ASP A 39 -6.29 -12.57 -0.39
C ASP A 39 -7.06 -13.66 -1.12
N GLU A 40 -6.36 -14.69 -1.65
CA GLU A 40 -6.96 -15.80 -2.40
C GLU A 40 -7.60 -16.87 -1.50
N GLU A 41 -6.98 -17.25 -0.38
CA GLU A 41 -7.49 -18.35 0.46
C GLU A 41 -8.75 -17.98 1.24
N LEU A 42 -8.81 -16.76 1.78
CA LEU A 42 -9.97 -16.28 2.54
C LEU A 42 -11.13 -15.85 1.63
N SER A 43 -10.88 -15.48 0.37
CA SER A 43 -11.95 -15.29 -0.63
C SER A 43 -12.52 -16.64 -1.12
N ARG A 44 -11.72 -17.72 -1.09
CA ARG A 44 -12.15 -19.09 -1.37
C ARG A 44 -12.88 -19.78 -0.20
N ALA A 45 -12.64 -19.38 1.05
CA ALA A 45 -13.23 -20.02 2.23
C ALA A 45 -14.71 -19.66 2.50
N GLY A 46 -15.30 -18.74 1.71
CA GLY A 46 -16.72 -18.39 1.80
C GLY A 46 -17.58 -19.14 0.77
N SER A 47 -18.05 -20.34 1.13
CA SER A 47 -19.31 -21.02 0.71
C SER A 47 -19.13 -22.50 0.35
N PRO A 48 -19.58 -23.45 1.18
CA PRO A 48 -19.93 -24.79 0.71
C PRO A 48 -21.38 -24.76 0.19
N GLY A 49 -21.52 -24.80 -1.14
CA GLY A 49 -22.79 -25.12 -1.80
C GLY A 49 -23.51 -23.95 -2.46
N SER A 50 -23.17 -23.68 -3.73
CA SER A 50 -24.18 -23.31 -4.73
C SER A 50 -23.62 -23.59 -6.13
N ARG A 51 -24.16 -24.61 -6.78
CA ARG A 51 -23.99 -24.83 -8.22
C ARG A 51 -25.05 -23.98 -8.93
N GLY A 52 -24.63 -22.98 -9.68
CA GLY A 52 -25.52 -22.20 -10.54
C GLY A 52 -25.11 -20.74 -10.62
N GLY A 53 -24.80 -20.27 -11.83
CA GLY A 53 -24.39 -18.88 -12.09
C GLY A 53 -25.42 -17.86 -11.61
N GLY A 54 -24.92 -16.78 -11.02
CA GLY A 54 -25.73 -15.66 -10.56
C GLY A 54 -24.83 -14.62 -9.89
N SER A 55 -24.62 -13.51 -10.59
CA SER A 55 -24.02 -12.27 -10.08
C SER A 55 -24.54 -11.96 -8.68
N SER A 56 -23.65 -11.74 -7.71
CA SER A 56 -24.02 -11.36 -6.35
C SER A 56 -24.88 -10.08 -6.39
N THR A 57 -26.16 -10.22 -6.08
CA THR A 57 -27.18 -9.18 -6.09
C THR A 57 -26.97 -8.20 -4.93
N THR A 58 -26.02 -7.28 -5.08
CA THR A 58 -26.17 -5.96 -4.49
C THR A 58 -27.16 -5.17 -5.35
N PRO A 59 -28.12 -4.42 -4.78
CA PRO A 59 -28.99 -3.54 -5.55
C PRO A 59 -28.16 -2.64 -6.46
N ASP A 60 -28.52 -2.52 -7.74
CA ASP A 60 -27.71 -1.83 -8.78
C ASP A 60 -27.78 -0.29 -8.69
N TYR A 61 -28.12 0.25 -7.53
CA TYR A 61 -28.30 1.67 -7.28
C TYR A 61 -27.00 2.32 -6.78
N GLY A 62 -26.83 3.61 -7.08
CA GLY A 62 -25.64 4.39 -6.72
C GLY A 62 -24.63 4.54 -7.86
N GLU A 63 -23.56 5.29 -7.58
CA GLU A 63 -22.55 5.69 -8.56
C GLU A 63 -21.16 5.21 -8.16
N LYS A 64 -20.30 4.94 -9.13
CA LYS A 64 -18.89 4.68 -8.86
C LYS A 64 -18.15 5.99 -8.66
N ARG A 65 -17.61 6.19 -7.46
CA ARG A 65 -16.87 7.40 -7.07
C ARG A 65 -15.42 7.05 -6.83
N LEU A 66 -14.52 8.01 -7.05
CA LEU A 66 -13.12 7.85 -6.66
C LEU A 66 -13.02 7.74 -5.13
N PRO A 67 -12.03 7.00 -4.60
CA PRO A 67 -11.90 6.79 -3.17
C PRO A 67 -11.54 8.08 -2.44
N GLN A 68 -12.25 8.35 -1.34
CA GLN A 68 -11.96 9.47 -0.44
C GLN A 68 -10.92 9.12 0.62
N ALA A 69 -10.70 7.82 0.87
CA ALA A 69 -9.67 7.33 1.78
C ALA A 69 -8.95 6.08 1.24
N LEU A 70 -7.62 6.03 1.44
CA LEU A 70 -6.75 4.95 0.97
C LEU A 70 -6.00 4.32 2.15
N ILE A 71 -6.00 2.98 2.23
CA ILE A 71 -5.08 2.24 3.09
C ILE A 71 -3.81 1.94 2.29
N ILE A 72 -2.80 2.78 2.45
CA ILE A 72 -1.61 2.79 1.60
C ILE A 72 -0.50 1.83 2.06
N GLY A 73 -0.59 1.29 3.28
CA GLY A 73 0.49 0.50 3.87
C GLY A 73 0.28 0.14 5.33
N VAL A 74 1.19 -0.62 5.93
CA VAL A 74 2.36 -1.25 5.28
C VAL A 74 2.12 -2.74 4.99
N LYS A 75 2.88 -3.33 4.06
CA LYS A 75 2.85 -4.79 3.83
C LYS A 75 3.11 -5.50 5.16
N LYS A 76 2.28 -6.50 5.45
CA LYS A 76 2.28 -7.27 6.72
C LYS A 76 1.94 -6.47 7.99
N GLY A 77 1.40 -5.25 7.84
CA GLY A 77 0.96 -4.40 8.94
C GLY A 77 -0.42 -4.75 9.51
N GLY A 78 -1.22 -5.55 8.81
CA GLY A 78 -2.61 -5.85 9.20
C GLY A 78 -3.66 -5.06 8.40
N THR A 79 -3.29 -4.53 7.25
CA THR A 79 -4.14 -3.73 6.37
C THR A 79 -5.43 -4.44 5.94
N ARG A 80 -5.39 -5.75 5.68
CA ARG A 80 -6.57 -6.57 5.35
C ARG A 80 -7.56 -6.63 6.51
N ALA A 81 -7.09 -6.92 7.73
CA ALA A 81 -7.93 -6.99 8.91
C ALA A 81 -8.62 -5.65 9.19
N LEU A 82 -7.90 -4.53 9.02
CA LEU A 82 -8.47 -3.21 9.14
C LEU A 82 -9.59 -2.95 8.10
N LEU A 83 -9.33 -3.29 6.83
CA LEU A 83 -10.33 -3.09 5.78
C LEU A 83 -11.61 -3.87 6.06
N GLU A 84 -11.51 -5.14 6.45
CA GLU A 84 -12.67 -5.96 6.80
C GLU A 84 -13.43 -5.41 8.01
N ALA A 85 -12.71 -4.94 9.05
CA ALA A 85 -13.35 -4.33 10.21
C ALA A 85 -14.10 -3.04 9.85
N ILE A 86 -13.52 -2.16 9.03
CA ILE A 86 -14.15 -0.90 8.62
C ILE A 86 -15.36 -1.16 7.70
N ARG A 87 -15.31 -2.20 6.85
CA ARG A 87 -16.42 -2.57 5.95
C ARG A 87 -17.69 -3.00 6.69
N ALA A 88 -17.62 -3.29 7.98
CA ALA A 88 -18.80 -3.53 8.80
C ALA A 88 -19.63 -2.24 9.04
N HIS A 89 -19.06 -1.05 8.81
CA HIS A 89 -19.76 0.22 8.96
C HIS A 89 -20.73 0.47 7.78
N PRO A 90 -21.99 0.85 8.01
CA PRO A 90 -23.00 1.03 6.94
C PRO A 90 -22.60 2.09 5.90
N ASP A 91 -21.84 3.09 6.30
CA ASP A 91 -21.41 4.19 5.42
C ASP A 91 -20.06 3.94 4.73
N VAL A 92 -19.50 2.73 4.79
CA VAL A 92 -18.23 2.43 4.11
C VAL A 92 -18.42 1.34 3.06
N ARG A 93 -17.91 1.62 1.85
CA ARG A 93 -17.81 0.67 0.74
C ARG A 93 -16.36 0.62 0.30
N ALA A 94 -15.83 -0.58 0.08
CA ALA A 94 -14.45 -0.73 -0.33
C ALA A 94 -14.24 -1.80 -1.40
N VAL A 95 -13.21 -1.61 -2.21
CA VAL A 95 -12.73 -2.62 -3.15
C VAL A 95 -12.18 -3.82 -2.36
N GLY A 96 -12.59 -5.03 -2.72
CA GLY A 96 -12.12 -6.25 -2.04
C GLY A 96 -10.71 -6.68 -2.44
N THR A 97 -10.33 -6.44 -3.69
CA THR A 97 -9.00 -6.72 -4.23
C THR A 97 -8.12 -5.48 -4.20
N GLU A 98 -6.79 -5.66 -4.22
CA GLU A 98 -5.83 -4.56 -4.32
C GLU A 98 -5.82 -4.05 -5.78
N PRO A 99 -6.24 -2.80 -6.07
CA PRO A 99 -6.30 -2.28 -7.43
C PRO A 99 -4.93 -2.08 -8.08
N HIS A 100 -3.89 -1.85 -7.27
CA HIS A 100 -2.55 -1.51 -7.77
C HIS A 100 -2.54 -0.38 -8.82
N PHE A 101 -3.40 0.63 -8.64
CA PHE A 101 -3.48 1.77 -9.55
C PHE A 101 -2.26 2.71 -9.45
N PHE A 102 -1.91 3.17 -8.24
CA PHE A 102 -0.84 4.17 -8.10
C PHE A 102 0.58 3.62 -8.21
N ASP A 103 0.75 2.29 -8.30
CA ASP A 103 2.03 1.60 -8.51
C ASP A 103 2.13 0.93 -9.89
N ARG A 104 1.18 0.07 -10.27
CA ARG A 104 1.33 -0.82 -11.45
C ARG A 104 0.44 -0.46 -12.65
N ASN A 105 -0.75 0.09 -12.40
CA ASN A 105 -1.81 0.24 -13.40
C ASN A 105 -2.13 1.72 -13.71
N TYR A 106 -1.23 2.65 -13.42
CA TYR A 106 -1.49 4.09 -13.49
C TYR A 106 -1.79 4.56 -14.92
N GLU A 107 -1.16 3.91 -15.91
CA GLU A 107 -1.34 4.14 -17.35
C GLU A 107 -2.75 3.81 -17.86
N LYS A 108 -3.53 3.02 -17.12
CA LYS A 108 -4.94 2.72 -17.46
C LYS A 108 -5.86 3.92 -17.24
N GLY A 109 -5.38 4.97 -16.57
CA GLY A 109 -6.09 6.21 -16.35
C GLY A 109 -7.14 6.16 -15.22
N LEU A 110 -7.58 7.35 -14.80
CA LEU A 110 -8.52 7.50 -13.68
C LEU A 110 -9.90 6.90 -13.96
N GLU A 111 -10.31 6.83 -15.22
CA GLU A 111 -11.59 6.21 -15.58
C GLU A 111 -11.57 4.71 -15.30
N TRP A 112 -10.48 4.02 -15.64
CA TRP A 112 -10.31 2.62 -15.25
C TRP A 112 -10.33 2.46 -13.72
N TYR A 113 -9.64 3.34 -13.00
CA TYR A 113 -9.60 3.29 -11.54
C TYR A 113 -10.96 3.54 -10.90
N ARG A 114 -11.76 4.49 -11.40
CA ARG A 114 -13.14 4.69 -10.97
C ARG A 114 -13.99 3.45 -11.23
N ASN A 115 -13.79 2.78 -12.36
CA ASN A 115 -14.58 1.61 -12.74
C ASN A 115 -14.31 0.37 -11.88
N VAL A 116 -13.18 0.27 -11.18
CA VAL A 116 -12.96 -0.82 -10.22
C VAL A 116 -13.62 -0.55 -8.85
N MET A 117 -14.06 0.69 -8.60
CA MET A 117 -14.71 1.06 -7.33
C MET A 117 -16.12 0.48 -7.23
N PRO A 118 -16.58 0.11 -6.01
CA PRO A 118 -17.96 -0.26 -5.79
C PRO A 118 -18.89 0.94 -6.04
N LYS A 119 -20.14 0.68 -6.40
CA LYS A 119 -21.18 1.71 -6.37
C LYS A 119 -21.44 2.13 -4.93
N THR A 120 -21.59 3.44 -4.72
CA THR A 120 -21.86 4.05 -3.42
C THR A 120 -23.06 4.99 -3.50
N LEU A 121 -23.83 5.05 -2.42
CA LEU A 121 -24.87 6.06 -2.23
C LEU A 121 -24.28 7.36 -1.71
N GLU A 122 -25.07 8.42 -1.74
CA GLU A 122 -24.70 9.68 -1.10
C GLU A 122 -24.48 9.49 0.41
N GLY A 123 -23.46 10.15 0.95
CA GLY A 123 -23.02 9.98 2.34
C GLY A 123 -22.04 8.82 2.58
N GLN A 124 -21.96 7.83 1.68
CA GLN A 124 -21.02 6.72 1.82
C GLN A 124 -19.59 7.09 1.39
N ILE A 125 -18.61 6.49 2.05
CA ILE A 125 -17.18 6.62 1.77
C ILE A 125 -16.71 5.43 0.94
N THR A 126 -16.08 5.72 -0.19
CA THR A 126 -15.38 4.74 -1.02
C THR A 126 -13.93 4.61 -0.55
N MET A 127 -13.47 3.38 -0.36
CA MET A 127 -12.10 3.07 0.06
C MET A 127 -11.44 1.99 -0.80
N GLU A 128 -10.12 1.99 -0.82
CA GLU A 128 -9.33 0.86 -1.27
C GLU A 128 -8.10 0.64 -0.38
N LYS A 129 -7.46 -0.50 -0.56
CA LYS A 129 -6.24 -0.90 0.14
C LYS A 129 -5.23 -1.44 -0.85
N THR A 130 -4.06 -0.79 -0.91
CA THR A 130 -2.90 -1.30 -1.62
C THR A 130 -1.62 -1.00 -0.81
N PRO A 131 -1.11 -1.97 -0.03
CA PRO A 131 -0.01 -1.73 0.90
C PRO A 131 1.34 -1.37 0.27
N SER A 132 1.51 -1.63 -1.03
CA SER A 132 2.73 -1.26 -1.78
C SER A 132 2.83 0.24 -2.05
N TYR A 133 1.75 1.00 -1.94
CA TYR A 133 1.80 2.45 -2.16
C TYR A 133 2.74 3.16 -1.19
N PHE A 134 2.85 2.69 0.05
CA PHE A 134 3.74 3.26 1.06
C PHE A 134 5.21 3.27 0.65
N VAL A 135 5.63 2.32 -0.19
CA VAL A 135 7.02 2.20 -0.69
C VAL A 135 7.15 2.57 -2.16
N THR A 136 6.07 3.04 -2.80
CA THR A 136 6.09 3.44 -4.20
C THR A 136 6.41 4.94 -4.31
N ASN A 137 7.56 5.27 -4.90
CA ASN A 137 8.06 6.65 -4.97
C ASN A 137 7.10 7.62 -5.66
N GLU A 138 6.41 7.19 -6.72
CA GLU A 138 5.50 8.02 -7.50
C GLU A 138 4.11 8.16 -6.87
N ALA A 139 3.74 7.25 -5.95
CA ALA A 139 2.38 7.17 -5.41
C ALA A 139 1.94 8.46 -4.71
N PRO A 140 2.75 9.12 -3.85
CA PRO A 140 2.35 10.38 -3.20
C PRO A 140 1.96 11.47 -4.21
N ARG A 141 2.77 11.65 -5.26
CA ARG A 141 2.50 12.65 -6.31
C ARG A 141 1.24 12.30 -7.10
N ARG A 142 1.06 11.03 -7.46
CA ARG A 142 -0.10 10.57 -8.24
C ARG A 142 -1.40 10.69 -7.44
N ILE A 143 -1.39 10.34 -6.15
CA ILE A 143 -2.54 10.49 -5.25
C ILE A 143 -2.91 11.97 -5.08
N HIS A 144 -1.92 12.83 -4.82
CA HIS A 144 -2.13 14.27 -4.70
C HIS A 144 -2.72 14.89 -5.99
N ASN A 145 -2.30 14.39 -7.16
CA ASN A 145 -2.83 14.85 -8.45
C ASN A 145 -4.26 14.37 -8.71
N MET A 146 -4.70 13.25 -8.10
CA MET A 146 -6.08 12.80 -8.19
C MET A 146 -7.00 13.69 -7.33
N ALA A 147 -6.70 13.80 -6.03
CA ALA A 147 -7.48 14.61 -5.10
C ALA A 147 -6.60 14.99 -3.88
N LYS A 148 -6.48 16.28 -3.62
CA LYS A 148 -5.60 16.82 -2.55
C LYS A 148 -6.13 16.53 -1.14
N ASP A 149 -7.42 16.26 -1.03
CA ASP A 149 -8.16 15.98 0.20
C ASP A 149 -8.28 14.48 0.52
N THR A 150 -7.67 13.62 -0.31
CA THR A 150 -7.63 12.17 -0.09
C THR A 150 -7.03 11.84 1.28
N LYS A 151 -7.78 11.13 2.12
CA LYS A 151 -7.31 10.70 3.45
C LYS A 151 -6.42 9.46 3.32
N LEU A 152 -5.29 9.44 4.02
CA LEU A 152 -4.34 8.34 3.98
C LEU A 152 -4.30 7.61 5.33
N ILE A 153 -4.39 6.29 5.29
CA ILE A 153 -4.33 5.42 6.46
C ILE A 153 -3.11 4.52 6.33
N VAL A 154 -2.29 4.47 7.39
CA VAL A 154 -1.13 3.58 7.49
C VAL A 154 -1.30 2.69 8.71
N VAL A 155 -1.34 1.39 8.49
CA VAL A 155 -1.36 0.36 9.54
C VAL A 155 0.07 -0.11 9.77
N VAL A 156 0.64 0.31 10.89
CA VAL A 156 2.02 -0.03 11.27
C VAL A 156 2.08 -1.25 12.18
N ARG A 157 3.21 -1.96 12.13
CA ARG A 157 3.55 -3.10 12.98
C ARG A 157 4.99 -2.98 13.42
N ASN A 158 5.36 -3.59 14.55
CA ASN A 158 6.77 -3.69 14.98
C ASN A 158 7.64 -4.18 13.80
N PRO A 159 8.69 -3.44 13.41
CA PRO A 159 9.44 -3.68 12.18
C PRO A 159 10.11 -5.06 12.13
N VAL A 160 10.56 -5.59 13.27
CA VAL A 160 11.17 -6.92 13.37
C VAL A 160 10.13 -7.99 13.03
N THR A 161 8.99 -7.97 13.72
CA THR A 161 7.91 -8.94 13.47
C THR A 161 7.28 -8.79 12.08
N ARG A 162 7.27 -7.57 11.53
CA ARG A 162 6.84 -7.29 10.16
C ARG A 162 7.77 -7.95 9.16
N ALA A 163 9.09 -7.79 9.33
CA ALA A 163 10.10 -8.38 8.44
C ALA A 163 10.04 -9.91 8.45
N ILE A 164 9.96 -10.53 9.63
CA ILE A 164 9.77 -11.98 9.76
C ILE A 164 8.50 -12.42 9.02
N SER A 165 7.38 -11.73 9.22
CA SER A 165 6.11 -12.06 8.57
C SER A 165 6.16 -11.91 7.03
N ASP A 166 6.94 -10.96 6.54
CA ASP A 166 7.17 -10.74 5.10
C ASP A 166 7.95 -11.92 4.53
N TYR A 167 9.06 -12.26 5.17
CA TYR A 167 9.88 -13.42 4.82
C TYR A 167 9.09 -14.73 4.82
N THR A 168 8.32 -15.02 5.87
CA THR A 168 7.49 -16.25 5.94
C THR A 168 6.49 -16.32 4.79
N GLN A 169 5.92 -15.19 4.36
CA GLN A 169 5.01 -15.16 3.22
C GLN A 169 5.74 -15.40 1.89
N THR A 170 6.95 -14.86 1.72
CA THR A 170 7.73 -15.12 0.51
C THR A 170 8.15 -16.58 0.45
N LEU A 171 8.61 -17.14 1.57
CA LEU A 171 9.01 -18.55 1.69
C LEU A 171 7.84 -19.51 1.38
N SER A 172 6.62 -19.20 1.82
CA SER A 172 5.45 -20.05 1.53
C SER A 172 5.09 -20.12 0.04
N LYS A 173 5.55 -19.15 -0.77
CA LYS A 173 5.32 -19.11 -2.23
C LYS A 173 6.52 -19.59 -3.03
N LYS A 174 7.72 -19.43 -2.49
CA LYS A 174 9.00 -19.80 -3.09
C LYS A 174 9.82 -20.54 -2.03
N PRO A 175 9.67 -21.87 -1.92
CA PRO A 175 10.34 -22.66 -0.89
C PRO A 175 11.87 -22.74 -1.06
N GLU A 176 12.42 -22.27 -2.18
CA GLU A 176 13.86 -22.28 -2.48
C GLU A 176 14.63 -21.07 -1.90
N ILE A 177 13.98 -20.21 -1.10
CA ILE A 177 14.62 -19.01 -0.53
C ILE A 177 15.48 -19.40 0.69
N PRO A 178 16.70 -18.83 0.85
CA PRO A 178 17.57 -19.05 2.01
C PRO A 178 16.90 -18.74 3.35
N THR A 179 17.40 -19.34 4.43
CA THR A 179 16.90 -19.13 5.80
C THR A 179 17.11 -17.69 6.27
N PHE A 180 16.25 -17.21 7.17
CA PHE A 180 16.37 -15.86 7.76
C PHE A 180 17.56 -15.84 8.74
N GLU A 181 18.66 -15.18 8.36
CA GLU A 181 19.83 -14.93 9.23
C GLU A 181 19.73 -13.62 10.03
#